data_AF-A0AA86SK48-F1
#
_entry.id   AF-A0AA86SK48-F1
#
_cell.length_a   1.000
_cell.length_b   1.000
_cell.length_c   1.000
_cell.angle_alpha   90.00
_cell.angle_beta   90.00
_cell.angle_gamma   90.00
#
_symmetry.space_group_name_H-M   'P 1'
#
loop_
_entity.id
_entity.type
_entity.pdbx_description
1 polymer ?
#
loop_
_entity_poly.entity_id
_entity_poly.type
_entity_poly.pdbx_seq_one_letter_code
_entity_poly.pdbx_strand_id
1 'polypeptide(L)'
;MANDPEINAPLSSYLLERRHHNNDAISEAENSLAGENSPIEQVALTVAVSDDPSLPSFTFRTWILGTLACVLLSFLNQFFGFRREPLSVTAISAQIAVVPAGHLMAAVVTRRVFMKGTKWEFTLNPGKFNVKEHVVITIFASSGAASVYAIYFVSAVKVFYRKELTVLAGLLVVITTQVLGFGWAGIFRRYLVEPATMWWPQNLVQVSLFRYGAHYQLHICLKC
;
A
#
# COMPACT_ATOMS: atom_id res chain seq x y z
N MET A 1 8.18 49.03 61.17
CA MET A 1 8.91 47.95 60.50
C MET A 1 8.08 46.69 60.68
N ALA A 2 7.05 46.54 59.85
CA ALA A 2 6.13 45.40 59.86
C ALA A 2 6.30 44.71 58.50
N ASN A 3 6.69 43.43 58.56
CA ASN A 3 6.78 42.54 57.41
C ASN A 3 5.37 42.00 57.15
N ASP A 4 4.78 42.33 56.00
CA ASP A 4 3.57 41.66 55.51
C ASP A 4 3.98 40.64 54.43
N PRO A 5 3.86 39.33 54.69
CA PRO A 5 4.17 38.30 53.71
C PRO A 5 2.86 37.77 53.10
N GLU A 6 2.16 38.52 52.24
CA GLU A 6 0.92 37.96 51.67
C GLU A 6 0.49 38.51 50.30
N ILE A 7 1.44 38.73 49.39
CA ILE A 7 1.12 39.08 47.98
C ILE A 7 1.99 38.24 47.04
N ASN A 8 1.79 36.92 46.97
CA ASN A 8 2.33 36.07 45.88
C ASN A 8 1.62 34.71 45.73
N ALA A 9 0.68 34.35 46.63
CA ALA A 9 0.08 33.02 46.68
C ALA A 9 -1.10 32.72 45.72
N PRO A 10 -1.88 33.68 45.16
CA PRO A 10 -3.03 33.31 44.33
C PRO A 10 -2.74 33.18 42.82
N LEU A 11 -1.66 33.80 42.31
CA LEU A 11 -1.33 33.74 40.89
C LEU A 11 -0.50 32.48 40.53
N SER A 12 0.37 32.06 41.45
CA SER A 12 1.23 30.88 41.27
C SER A 12 0.41 29.58 41.25
N SER A 13 -0.57 29.45 42.15
CA SER A 13 -1.49 28.31 42.17
C SER A 13 -2.34 28.23 40.90
N TYR A 14 -2.85 29.35 40.38
CA TYR A 14 -3.61 29.39 39.13
C TYR A 14 -2.77 29.00 37.91
N LEU A 15 -1.51 29.42 37.83
CA LEU A 15 -0.60 29.02 36.76
C LEU A 15 -0.20 27.55 36.84
N LEU A 16 -0.08 27.00 38.05
CA LEU A 16 0.14 25.57 38.26
C LEU A 16 -1.08 24.76 37.87
N GLU A 17 -2.29 25.15 38.29
CA GLU A 17 -3.55 24.48 37.93
C GLU A 17 -3.74 24.46 36.41
N ARG A 18 -3.48 25.58 35.74
CA ARG A 18 -3.56 25.68 34.27
C ARG A 18 -2.48 24.85 33.57
N ARG A 19 -1.30 24.69 34.18
CA ARG A 19 -0.22 23.82 33.66
C ARG A 19 -0.57 22.34 33.86
N HIS A 20 -1.15 21.97 34.99
CA HIS A 20 -1.67 20.63 35.24
C HIS A 20 -2.77 20.28 34.26
N HIS A 21 -3.80 21.12 34.13
CA HIS A 21 -4.88 20.89 33.16
C HIS A 21 -4.39 20.85 31.70
N ASN A 22 -3.36 21.62 31.34
CA ASN A 22 -2.74 21.57 30.02
C ASN A 22 -1.90 20.29 29.83
N ASN A 23 -1.17 19.86 30.85
CA ASN A 23 -0.41 18.61 30.82
C ASN A 23 -1.34 17.38 30.83
N ASP A 24 -2.47 17.45 31.51
CA ASP A 24 -3.50 16.40 31.54
C ASP A 24 -4.20 16.34 30.19
N ALA A 25 -4.54 17.48 29.57
CA ALA A 25 -5.09 17.52 28.21
C ALA A 25 -4.08 17.06 27.15
N ILE A 26 -2.79 17.38 27.30
CA ILE A 26 -1.72 16.87 26.43
C ILE A 26 -1.53 15.36 26.66
N SER A 27 -1.56 14.90 27.91
CA SER A 27 -1.43 13.49 28.26
C SER A 27 -2.61 12.68 27.76
N GLU A 28 -3.84 13.17 27.87
CA GLU A 28 -5.04 12.53 27.32
C GLU A 28 -5.02 12.50 25.78
N ALA A 29 -4.55 13.58 25.13
CA ALA A 29 -4.35 13.61 23.69
C ALA A 29 -3.24 12.63 23.25
N GLU A 30 -2.10 12.60 23.94
CA GLU A 30 -1.01 11.64 23.68
C GLU A 30 -1.44 10.20 23.96
N ASN A 31 -2.27 9.95 24.98
CA ASN A 31 -2.74 8.60 25.33
C ASN A 31 -3.86 8.13 24.39
N SER A 32 -4.69 9.05 23.88
CA SER A 32 -5.66 8.76 22.81
C SER A 32 -4.97 8.46 21.48
N LEU A 33 -3.94 9.23 21.11
CA LEU A 33 -3.09 8.95 19.96
C LEU A 33 -2.28 7.67 20.15
N ALA A 34 -1.76 7.39 21.35
CA ALA A 34 -1.03 6.16 21.65
C ALA A 34 -1.94 4.91 21.68
N GLY A 35 -3.23 5.07 22.00
CA GLY A 35 -4.23 4.01 21.91
C GLY A 35 -4.67 3.68 20.47
N GLU A 36 -4.65 4.67 19.57
CA GLU A 36 -4.92 4.49 18.14
C GLU A 36 -3.69 4.03 17.35
N ASN A 37 -2.49 4.31 17.87
CA ASN A 37 -1.24 3.99 17.20
C ASN A 37 -0.79 2.55 17.50
N SER A 38 -0.12 1.92 16.53
CA SER A 38 0.32 0.53 16.72
C SER A 38 1.35 0.43 17.85
N PRO A 39 1.36 -0.65 18.67
CA PRO A 39 2.35 -0.85 19.74
C PRO A 39 3.82 -0.90 19.27
N ILE A 40 4.05 -1.05 17.96
CA ILE A 40 5.36 -1.16 17.35
C ILE A 40 5.75 0.21 16.78
N GLU A 41 6.82 0.80 17.30
CA GLU A 41 7.29 2.14 16.93
C GLU A 41 7.55 2.27 15.41
N GLN A 42 8.12 1.26 14.76
CA GLN A 42 8.37 1.33 13.31
C GLN A 42 7.08 1.37 12.47
N VAL A 43 6.02 0.70 12.92
CA VAL A 43 4.72 0.69 12.24
C VAL A 43 4.02 2.03 12.48
N ALA A 44 4.05 2.50 13.73
CA ALA A 44 3.54 3.79 14.15
C ALA A 44 4.18 4.95 13.39
N LEU A 45 5.49 4.88 13.18
CA LEU A 45 6.22 5.88 12.44
C LEU A 45 6.00 5.82 10.94
N THR A 46 5.49 4.72 10.35
CA THR A 46 5.38 4.57 8.88
C THR A 46 3.96 4.63 8.34
N VAL A 47 2.97 4.21 9.14
CA VAL A 47 1.55 4.20 8.78
C VAL A 47 0.90 5.49 9.28
N ALA A 48 0.07 6.14 8.45
CA ALA A 48 -0.74 7.27 8.92
C ALA A 48 -1.97 6.73 9.68
N VAL A 49 -2.25 7.29 10.86
CA VAL A 49 -3.36 6.85 11.73
C VAL A 49 -4.73 7.26 11.15
N SER A 50 -4.79 8.31 10.33
CA SER A 50 -6.03 8.80 9.70
C SER A 50 -6.28 8.15 8.34
N ASP A 51 -7.37 7.37 8.21
CA ASP A 51 -7.91 6.89 6.94
C ASP A 51 -9.27 7.56 6.63
N ASP A 52 -9.44 8.03 5.39
CA ASP A 52 -10.73 8.57 4.91
C ASP A 52 -11.49 7.49 4.11
N PRO A 53 -12.57 6.91 4.67
CA PRO A 53 -13.30 5.81 4.04
C PRO A 53 -14.10 6.22 2.80
N SER A 54 -14.29 7.52 2.54
CA SER A 54 -15.10 8.02 1.42
C SER A 54 -14.38 7.95 0.06
N LEU A 55 -13.06 7.78 0.07
CA LEU A 55 -12.24 7.80 -1.12
C LEU A 55 -12.33 6.50 -1.94
N PRO A 56 -12.58 6.56 -3.26
CA PRO A 56 -12.66 5.36 -4.09
C PRO A 56 -11.28 4.71 -4.28
N SER A 57 -11.19 3.41 -4.03
CA SER A 57 -9.96 2.61 -4.19
C SER A 57 -9.91 1.84 -5.51
N PHE A 58 -11.06 1.38 -5.99
CA PHE A 58 -11.18 0.47 -7.13
C PHE A 58 -11.79 1.17 -8.35
N THR A 59 -10.96 1.93 -9.06
CA THR A 59 -11.38 2.69 -10.25
C THR A 59 -10.93 2.00 -11.54
N PHE A 60 -11.44 2.46 -12.68
CA PHE A 60 -11.03 1.96 -14.00
C PHE A 60 -9.52 2.16 -14.26
N ARG A 61 -8.95 3.28 -13.79
CA ARG A 61 -7.51 3.55 -13.86
C ARG A 61 -6.71 2.50 -13.10
N THR A 62 -7.15 2.14 -11.90
CA THR A 62 -6.54 1.08 -11.08
C THR A 62 -6.51 -0.26 -11.82
N TRP A 63 -7.60 -0.62 -12.51
CA TRP A 63 -7.65 -1.85 -13.31
C TRP A 63 -6.65 -1.86 -14.46
N ILE A 64 -6.63 -0.81 -15.28
CA ILE A 64 -5.72 -0.76 -16.44
C ILE A 64 -4.26 -0.71 -15.99
N LEU A 65 -3.91 0.23 -15.11
CA LEU A 65 -2.53 0.38 -14.66
C LEU A 65 -2.07 -0.82 -13.84
N GLY A 66 -2.94 -1.36 -12.97
CA GLY A 66 -2.66 -2.56 -12.18
C GLY A 66 -2.44 -3.80 -13.03
N THR A 67 -3.35 -4.09 -13.97
CA THR A 67 -3.20 -5.25 -14.86
C THR A 67 -2.00 -5.11 -15.79
N LEU A 68 -1.77 -3.93 -16.38
CA LEU A 68 -0.60 -3.68 -17.22
C LEU A 68 0.71 -3.85 -16.44
N ALA A 69 0.79 -3.27 -15.24
CA ALA A 69 1.97 -3.42 -14.38
C ALA A 69 2.18 -4.88 -13.99
N CYS A 70 1.12 -5.62 -13.62
CA CYS A 70 1.19 -7.04 -13.30
C CYS A 70 1.72 -7.88 -14.47
N VAL A 71 1.16 -7.70 -15.68
CA VAL A 71 1.57 -8.44 -16.88
C VAL A 71 3.01 -8.12 -17.26
N LEU A 72 3.39 -6.84 -17.27
CA LEU A 72 4.74 -6.41 -17.63
C LEU A 72 5.77 -6.96 -16.64
N LEU A 73 5.51 -6.86 -15.34
CA LEU A 73 6.44 -7.30 -14.32
C LEU A 73 6.57 -8.83 -14.30
N SER A 74 5.47 -9.56 -14.51
CA SER A 74 5.48 -11.01 -14.63
C SER A 74 6.27 -11.46 -15.86
N PHE A 75 6.07 -10.81 -17.00
CA PHE A 75 6.84 -11.08 -18.22
C PHE A 75 8.34 -10.83 -18.01
N LEU A 76 8.72 -9.68 -17.47
CA LEU A 76 10.12 -9.32 -17.24
C LEU A 76 10.80 -10.31 -16.29
N ASN A 77 10.18 -10.60 -15.15
CA ASN A 77 10.75 -11.53 -14.17
C ASN A 77 10.84 -12.96 -14.72
N GLN A 78 9.84 -13.42 -15.47
CA GLN A 78 9.89 -14.74 -16.07
C GLN A 78 10.95 -14.82 -17.19
N PHE A 79 11.08 -13.77 -17.99
CA PHE A 79 12.06 -13.69 -19.08
C PHE A 79 13.50 -13.65 -18.55
N PHE A 80 13.77 -12.84 -17.53
CA PHE A 80 15.09 -12.77 -16.91
C PHE A 80 15.41 -14.01 -16.07
N GLY A 81 14.40 -14.68 -15.52
CA GLY A 81 14.58 -15.89 -14.71
C GLY A 81 15.16 -17.09 -15.48
N PHE A 82 15.01 -17.15 -16.81
CA PHE A 82 15.61 -18.20 -17.64
C PHE A 82 17.02 -17.86 -18.14
N ARG A 83 17.55 -16.67 -17.85
CA ARG A 83 18.93 -16.30 -18.23
C ARG A 83 19.94 -16.94 -17.27
N ARG A 84 21.19 -17.10 -17.74
CA ARG A 84 22.31 -17.59 -16.91
C ARG A 84 22.55 -16.72 -15.68
N GLU A 85 22.38 -15.41 -15.82
CA GLU A 85 22.44 -14.44 -14.74
C GLU A 85 21.02 -13.88 -14.54
N PRO A 86 20.26 -14.39 -13.56
CA PRO A 86 18.89 -13.97 -13.35
C PRO A 86 18.84 -12.56 -12.75
N LEU A 87 18.10 -11.68 -13.41
CA LEU A 87 17.77 -10.35 -12.89
C LEU A 87 16.33 -10.35 -12.39
N SER A 88 16.10 -9.84 -11.18
CA SER A 88 14.75 -9.74 -10.59
C SER A 88 14.33 -8.28 -10.50
N VAL A 89 13.21 -7.95 -11.12
CA VAL A 89 12.61 -6.61 -11.07
C VAL A 89 11.58 -6.58 -9.95
N THR A 90 11.88 -5.79 -8.91
CA THR A 90 11.04 -5.71 -7.70
C THR A 90 9.80 -4.85 -7.91
N ALA A 91 8.76 -5.11 -7.11
CA ALA A 91 7.52 -4.32 -7.09
C ALA A 91 7.74 -2.83 -6.77
N ILE A 92 8.84 -2.48 -6.10
CA ILE A 92 9.20 -1.09 -5.77
C ILE A 92 9.47 -0.27 -7.03
N SER A 93 10.06 -0.88 -8.06
CA SER A 93 10.28 -0.17 -9.34
C SER A 93 8.96 0.19 -10.01
N ALA A 94 7.99 -0.74 -10.00
CA ALA A 94 6.63 -0.47 -10.46
C ALA A 94 5.91 0.56 -9.57
N GLN A 95 6.10 0.52 -8.24
CA GLN A 95 5.55 1.50 -7.31
C GLN A 95 5.97 2.93 -7.65
N ILE A 96 7.25 3.14 -8.00
CA ILE A 96 7.78 4.45 -8.42
C ILE A 96 7.23 4.85 -9.79
N ALA A 97 7.19 3.93 -10.76
CA ALA A 97 6.73 4.20 -12.12
C ALA A 97 5.22 4.52 -12.21
N VAL A 98 4.42 3.97 -11.31
CA VAL A 98 2.96 4.15 -11.28
C VAL A 98 2.56 5.58 -10.93
N VAL A 99 3.39 6.33 -10.19
CA VAL A 99 3.08 7.72 -9.82
C VAL A 99 2.98 8.64 -11.05
N PRO A 100 4.03 8.80 -11.89
CA PRO A 100 3.93 9.64 -13.08
C PRO A 100 2.91 9.07 -14.08
N ALA A 101 2.79 7.74 -14.21
CA ALA A 101 1.79 7.12 -15.08
C ALA A 101 0.35 7.39 -14.62
N GLY A 102 0.09 7.36 -13.31
CA GLY A 102 -1.21 7.64 -12.70
C GLY A 102 -1.63 9.09 -12.90
N HIS A 103 -0.70 10.04 -12.76
CA HIS A 103 -0.94 11.45 -13.04
C HIS A 103 -1.14 11.73 -14.54
N LEU A 104 -0.34 11.12 -15.41
CA LEU A 104 -0.50 11.24 -16.86
C LEU A 104 -1.86 10.69 -17.30
N MET A 105 -2.25 9.53 -16.79
CA MET A 105 -3.57 8.96 -17.07
C MET A 105 -4.70 9.81 -16.46
N ALA A 106 -4.49 10.42 -15.29
CA ALA A 106 -5.46 11.38 -14.72
C ALA A 106 -5.65 12.64 -15.60
N ALA A 107 -4.59 13.09 -16.29
CA ALA A 107 -4.62 14.24 -17.17
C ALA A 107 -5.19 13.92 -18.57
N VAL A 108 -4.90 12.72 -19.09
CA VAL A 108 -5.32 12.27 -20.43
C VAL A 108 -6.73 11.68 -20.43
N VAL A 109 -7.15 11.01 -19.36
CA VAL A 109 -8.47 10.36 -19.31
C VAL A 109 -9.58 11.40 -19.15
N THR A 110 -10.47 11.43 -20.13
CA THR A 110 -11.62 12.34 -20.18
C THR A 110 -12.55 12.12 -18.99
N ARG A 111 -12.98 13.22 -18.34
CA ARG A 111 -13.98 13.23 -17.24
C ARG A 111 -15.41 12.92 -17.70
N ARG A 112 -15.57 12.23 -18.83
CA ARG A 112 -16.90 11.89 -19.35
C ARG A 112 -17.51 10.86 -18.40
N VAL A 113 -18.68 11.21 -17.85
CA VAL A 113 -19.53 10.27 -17.15
C VAL A 113 -20.20 9.42 -18.22
N PHE A 114 -19.92 8.13 -18.21
CA PHE A 114 -20.57 7.17 -19.10
C PHE A 114 -21.87 6.73 -18.44
N MET A 115 -22.93 6.57 -19.24
CA MET A 115 -24.28 6.16 -18.81
C MET A 115 -25.00 7.15 -17.88
N LYS A 116 -24.89 8.45 -18.14
CA LYS A 116 -25.64 9.52 -17.43
C LYS A 116 -27.16 9.24 -17.50
N GLY A 117 -27.79 8.97 -16.36
CA GLY A 117 -29.22 8.66 -16.19
C GLY A 117 -29.56 7.21 -15.82
N THR A 118 -28.58 6.30 -15.66
CA THR A 118 -28.82 4.87 -15.39
C THR A 118 -28.22 4.46 -14.04
N LYS A 119 -28.70 3.36 -13.43
CA LYS A 119 -28.12 2.75 -12.20
C LYS A 119 -26.64 2.34 -12.31
N TRP A 120 -26.04 2.46 -13.50
CA TRP A 120 -24.66 2.08 -13.86
C TRP A 120 -23.82 3.29 -14.30
N GLU A 121 -24.15 4.49 -13.80
CA GLU A 121 -23.31 5.67 -14.01
C GLU A 121 -21.88 5.40 -13.50
N PHE A 122 -20.91 5.42 -14.42
CA PHE A 122 -19.50 5.31 -14.06
C PHE A 122 -18.72 6.43 -14.73
N THR A 123 -17.87 7.09 -13.94
CA THR A 123 -16.91 8.06 -14.46
C THR A 123 -15.57 7.38 -14.62
N LEU A 124 -14.96 7.54 -15.79
CA LEU A 124 -13.59 7.07 -16.04
C LEU A 124 -12.53 7.87 -15.26
N ASN A 125 -12.91 9.03 -14.72
CA ASN A 125 -12.03 9.87 -13.92
C ASN A 125 -12.80 10.46 -12.72
N PRO A 126 -12.91 9.72 -11.61
CA PRO A 126 -13.62 10.17 -10.41
C PRO A 126 -12.91 11.30 -9.67
N GLY A 127 -11.60 11.50 -9.90
CA GLY A 127 -10.83 12.54 -9.24
C GLY A 127 -9.32 12.44 -9.40
N LYS A 128 -8.60 13.27 -8.64
CA LYS A 128 -7.13 13.26 -8.56
C LYS A 128 -6.62 11.87 -8.16
N PHE A 129 -5.41 11.53 -8.59
CA PHE A 129 -4.78 10.26 -8.24
C PHE A 129 -4.63 10.14 -6.72
N ASN A 130 -5.21 9.09 -6.16
CA ASN A 130 -5.27 8.89 -4.72
C ASN A 130 -4.26 7.82 -4.26
N VAL A 131 -3.81 7.93 -3.01
CA VAL A 131 -2.95 6.94 -2.34
C VAL A 131 -3.60 5.54 -2.34
N LYS A 132 -4.93 5.45 -2.17
CA LYS A 132 -5.64 4.15 -2.23
C LYS A 132 -5.51 3.47 -3.59
N GLU A 133 -5.69 4.21 -4.68
CA GLU A 133 -5.52 3.67 -6.03
C GLU A 133 -4.07 3.27 -6.27
N HIS A 134 -3.11 4.08 -5.80
CA HIS A 134 -1.68 3.77 -5.88
C HIS A 134 -1.35 2.46 -5.18
N VAL A 135 -1.80 2.29 -3.94
CA VAL A 135 -1.60 1.07 -3.14
C VAL A 135 -2.19 -0.14 -3.86
N VAL A 136 -3.42 -0.05 -4.37
CA VAL A 136 -4.05 -1.17 -5.08
C VAL A 136 -3.26 -1.52 -6.35
N ILE A 137 -2.85 -0.53 -7.16
CA ILE A 137 -2.02 -0.79 -8.35
C ILE A 137 -0.71 -1.50 -7.96
N THR A 138 -0.07 -1.08 -6.86
CA THR A 138 1.17 -1.72 -6.38
C THR A 138 0.94 -3.14 -5.87
N ILE A 139 -0.21 -3.45 -5.25
CA ILE A 139 -0.57 -4.83 -4.88
C ILE A 139 -0.68 -5.70 -6.13
N PHE A 140 -1.33 -5.22 -7.19
CA PHE A 140 -1.39 -5.91 -8.48
C PHE A 140 0.02 -6.13 -9.05
N ALA A 141 0.85 -5.09 -9.09
CA ALA A 141 2.24 -5.20 -9.55
C ALA A 141 3.05 -6.21 -8.72
N SER A 142 2.89 -6.20 -7.40
CA SER A 142 3.58 -7.12 -6.48
C SER A 142 3.23 -8.58 -6.77
N SER A 143 1.96 -8.87 -7.10
CA SER A 143 1.55 -10.22 -7.49
C SER A 143 2.21 -10.69 -8.79
N GLY A 144 2.53 -9.79 -9.71
CA GLY A 144 3.28 -10.07 -10.94
C GLY A 144 4.80 -10.10 -10.74
N ALA A 145 5.33 -9.52 -9.67
CA ALA A 145 6.76 -9.56 -9.35
C ALA A 145 7.21 -10.97 -8.90
N ALA A 146 6.30 -11.73 -8.29
CA ALA A 146 6.58 -13.08 -7.82
C ALA A 146 6.56 -14.08 -8.98
N SER A 147 7.68 -14.75 -9.23
CA SER A 147 7.74 -15.83 -10.21
C SER A 147 6.96 -17.05 -9.75
N VAL A 148 6.26 -17.71 -10.67
CA VAL A 148 5.42 -18.87 -10.39
C VAL A 148 6.26 -20.13 -10.29
N TYR A 149 6.31 -20.73 -9.10
CA TYR A 149 7.15 -21.92 -8.85
C TYR A 149 6.81 -23.11 -9.75
N ALA A 150 5.54 -23.31 -10.08
CA ALA A 150 5.09 -24.40 -10.94
C ALA A 150 5.71 -24.39 -12.35
N ILE A 151 6.21 -23.24 -12.81
CA ILE A 151 6.91 -23.16 -14.10
C ILE A 151 8.18 -24.00 -14.08
N TYR A 152 8.93 -24.02 -12.97
CA TYR A 152 10.13 -24.86 -12.85
C TYR A 152 9.81 -26.34 -12.95
N PHE A 153 8.69 -26.77 -12.38
CA PHE A 153 8.22 -28.16 -12.49
C PHE A 153 7.90 -28.52 -13.95
N VAL A 154 7.12 -27.69 -14.64
CA VAL A 154 6.78 -27.90 -16.06
C VAL A 154 8.04 -27.91 -16.94
N SER A 155 8.96 -26.97 -16.72
CA SER A 155 10.24 -26.92 -17.42
C SER A 155 11.11 -28.15 -17.16
N ALA A 156 11.17 -28.64 -15.91
CA ALA A 156 11.92 -29.84 -15.56
C ALA A 156 11.36 -31.10 -16.26
N VAL A 157 10.03 -31.25 -16.32
CA VAL A 157 9.40 -32.35 -17.06
C VAL A 157 9.77 -32.32 -18.55
N LYS A 158 9.74 -31.12 -19.16
CA LYS A 158 10.11 -30.97 -20.58
C LYS A 158 11.58 -31.29 -20.84
N VAL A 159 12.49 -30.82 -19.98
CA VAL A 159 13.96 -30.96 -20.18
C VAL A 159 14.48 -32.35 -19.79
N PHE A 160 14.12 -32.86 -18.61
CA PHE A 160 14.67 -34.12 -18.08
C PHE A 160 13.95 -35.35 -18.60
N TYR A 161 12.61 -35.29 -18.70
CA TYR A 161 11.80 -36.44 -19.09
C TYR A 161 11.44 -36.44 -20.59
N ARG A 162 11.84 -35.40 -21.34
CA ARG A 162 11.57 -35.22 -22.78
C ARG A 162 10.10 -35.43 -23.18
N LYS A 163 9.18 -35.18 -22.25
CA LYS A 163 7.74 -35.25 -22.49
C LYS A 163 7.19 -33.85 -22.67
N GLU A 164 6.42 -33.66 -23.73
CA GLU A 164 5.69 -32.43 -23.95
C GLU A 164 4.34 -32.51 -23.24
N LEU A 165 4.17 -31.71 -22.21
CA LEU A 165 2.85 -31.48 -21.61
C LEU A 165 2.04 -30.63 -22.58
N THR A 166 0.77 -30.98 -22.77
CA THR A 166 -0.16 -30.12 -23.51
C THR A 166 -0.26 -28.76 -22.81
N VAL A 167 -0.46 -27.69 -23.59
CA VAL A 167 -0.59 -26.32 -23.04
C VAL A 167 -1.67 -26.27 -21.97
N LEU A 168 -2.79 -26.97 -22.18
CA LEU A 168 -3.88 -27.05 -21.21
C LEU A 168 -3.45 -27.74 -19.90
N ALA A 169 -2.73 -28.86 -19.98
CA ALA A 169 -2.25 -29.55 -18.78
C ALA A 169 -1.26 -28.70 -17.99
N GLY A 170 -0.32 -28.03 -18.68
CA GLY A 170 0.62 -27.09 -18.04
C GLY A 170 -0.11 -25.91 -17.38
N LEU A 171 -1.10 -25.34 -18.06
CA LEU A 171 -1.91 -24.24 -17.53
C LEU A 171 -2.70 -24.67 -16.29
N LEU A 172 -3.32 -25.85 -16.29
CA LEU A 172 -4.05 -26.37 -15.13
C LEU A 172 -3.14 -26.59 -13.93
N VAL A 173 -1.94 -27.14 -14.14
CA VAL A 173 -0.94 -27.30 -13.06
C VAL A 173 -0.54 -25.95 -12.48
N VAL A 174 -0.27 -24.96 -13.34
CA VAL A 174 0.06 -23.60 -12.90
C VAL A 174 -1.11 -22.97 -12.13
N ILE A 175 -2.32 -22.99 -12.67
CA ILE A 175 -3.49 -22.36 -12.03
C ILE A 175 -3.79 -23.02 -10.67
N THR A 176 -3.79 -24.34 -10.59
CA THR A 176 -4.09 -25.06 -9.34
C THR A 176 -3.09 -24.72 -8.23
N THR A 177 -1.80 -24.62 -8.56
CA THR A 177 -0.78 -24.21 -7.58
C THR A 177 -0.97 -22.77 -7.08
N GLN A 178 -1.35 -21.84 -7.98
CA GLN A 178 -1.62 -20.46 -7.60
C GLN A 178 -2.89 -20.33 -6.75
N VAL A 179 -3.97 -21.00 -7.12
CA VAL A 179 -5.23 -21.00 -6.37
C VAL A 179 -5.03 -21.62 -4.99
N LEU A 180 -4.26 -22.71 -4.90
CA LEU A 180 -3.92 -23.31 -3.62
C LEU A 180 -3.11 -22.33 -2.75
N GLY A 181 -2.10 -21.66 -3.30
CA GLY A 181 -1.30 -20.68 -2.58
C GLY A 181 -2.13 -19.51 -2.01
N PHE A 182 -2.97 -18.89 -2.85
CA PHE A 182 -3.86 -17.81 -2.40
C PHE A 182 -4.95 -18.31 -1.43
N GLY A 183 -5.43 -19.55 -1.59
CA GLY A 183 -6.38 -20.18 -0.69
C GLY A 183 -5.82 -20.35 0.73
N TRP A 184 -4.60 -20.89 0.86
CA TRP A 184 -3.92 -21.00 2.15
C TRP A 184 -3.64 -19.63 2.79
N ALA A 185 -3.20 -18.64 1.99
CA ALA A 185 -3.00 -17.28 2.49
C ALA A 185 -4.29 -16.69 3.07
N GLY A 186 -5.45 -16.98 2.45
CA GLY A 186 -6.76 -16.58 2.96
C GLY A 186 -7.12 -17.22 4.31
N ILE A 187 -6.87 -18.52 4.47
CA ILE A 187 -7.14 -19.26 5.72
C ILE A 187 -6.27 -18.73 6.86
N PHE A 188 -4.99 -18.46 6.60
CA PHE A 188 -4.06 -17.98 7.62
C PHE A 188 -4.16 -16.48 7.91
N ARG A 189 -4.99 -15.71 7.19
CA ARG A 189 -5.16 -14.27 7.40
C ARG A 189 -5.48 -13.92 8.85
N ARG A 190 -6.37 -14.68 9.50
CA ARG A 190 -6.77 -14.48 10.90
C ARG A 190 -5.61 -14.64 11.89
N TYR A 191 -4.62 -15.46 11.55
CA TYR A 191 -3.49 -15.76 12.43
C TYR A 191 -2.25 -14.91 12.12
N LEU A 192 -2.06 -14.51 10.85
CA LEU A 192 -0.84 -13.85 10.39
C LEU A 192 -0.99 -12.35 10.09
N VAL A 193 -2.23 -11.84 9.98
CA VAL A 193 -2.49 -10.45 9.55
C VAL A 193 -3.32 -9.68 10.58
N GLU A 194 -4.34 -10.31 11.19
CA GLU A 194 -5.21 -9.64 12.17
C GLU A 194 -4.54 -9.29 13.52
N PRO A 195 -3.59 -10.08 14.07
CA PRO A 195 -2.92 -9.73 15.31
C PRO A 195 -1.94 -8.56 15.14
N ALA A 196 -2.10 -7.50 15.93
CA ALA A 196 -1.24 -6.30 15.89
C ALA A 196 0.24 -6.55 16.25
N THR A 197 0.55 -7.69 16.87
CA THR A 197 1.93 -8.11 17.18
C THR A 197 2.66 -8.68 15.97
N MET A 198 1.94 -9.10 14.92
CA MET A 198 2.52 -9.67 13.71
C MET A 198 2.76 -8.57 12.68
N TRP A 199 4.01 -8.33 12.32
CA TRP A 199 4.40 -7.28 11.37
C TRP A 199 5.36 -7.80 10.31
N TRP A 200 5.33 -7.16 9.14
CA TRP A 200 6.07 -7.59 7.95
C TRP A 200 7.05 -6.47 7.53
N PRO A 201 8.32 -6.50 7.96
CA PRO A 201 9.28 -5.42 7.75
C PRO A 201 9.43 -5.01 6.27
N GLN A 202 9.38 -5.99 5.37
CA GLN A 202 9.49 -5.75 3.92
C GLN A 202 8.35 -4.88 3.38
N ASN A 203 7.15 -4.99 3.95
CA ASN A 203 6.01 -4.19 3.54
C ASN A 203 6.10 -2.76 4.09
N LEU A 204 6.76 -2.54 5.25
CA LEU A 204 6.96 -1.20 5.81
C LEU A 204 7.79 -0.30 4.89
N VAL A 205 8.73 -0.87 4.13
CA VAL A 205 9.48 -0.12 3.11
C VAL A 205 8.53 0.38 2.01
N GLN A 206 7.57 -0.43 1.58
CA GLN A 206 6.57 -0.01 0.59
C GLN A 206 5.62 1.06 1.16
N VAL A 207 5.17 0.89 2.40
CA VAL A 207 4.25 1.82 3.07
C VAL A 207 4.90 3.18 3.30
N SER A 208 6.14 3.20 3.79
CA SER A 208 6.89 4.45 3.94
C SER A 208 7.09 5.16 2.60
N LEU A 209 7.39 4.42 1.52
CA LEU A 209 7.50 4.99 0.17
C LEU A 209 6.20 5.62 -0.34
N PHE A 210 5.02 5.09 -0.02
CA PHE A 210 3.75 5.75 -0.36
C PHE A 210 3.63 7.11 0.31
N ARG A 211 4.06 7.22 1.57
CA ARG A 211 3.98 8.47 2.33
C ARG A 211 4.99 9.52 1.85
N TYR A 212 6.24 9.12 1.62
CA TYR A 212 7.26 10.03 1.08
C TYR A 212 6.98 10.41 -0.37
N GLY A 213 6.52 9.48 -1.20
CA GLY A 213 6.13 9.73 -2.58
C GLY A 213 5.01 10.77 -2.69
N ALA A 214 4.00 10.71 -1.82
CA ALA A 214 2.95 11.71 -1.76
C ALA A 214 3.48 13.11 -1.36
N HIS A 215 4.39 13.20 -0.37
CA HIS A 215 4.97 14.46 0.08
C HIS A 215 5.96 15.09 -0.91
N TYR A 216 6.86 14.31 -1.51
CA TYR A 216 7.83 14.81 -2.51
C TYR A 216 7.15 15.26 -3.80
N GLN A 217 6.04 14.62 -4.19
CA GLN A 217 5.26 14.99 -5.38
C GLN A 217 4.46 16.29 -5.16
N LEU A 218 3.96 16.54 -3.94
CA LEU A 218 3.36 17.84 -3.61
C LEU A 218 4.39 18.97 -3.75
N HIS A 219 5.65 18.73 -3.37
CA HIS A 219 6.74 19.70 -3.50
C HIS A 219 7.23 19.94 -4.94
N ILE A 220 7.22 18.91 -5.81
CA ILE A 220 7.57 19.06 -7.24
C ILE A 220 6.43 19.75 -8.00
N CYS A 221 5.18 19.40 -7.70
CA CYS A 221 4.01 20.02 -8.35
C CYS A 221 3.70 21.44 -7.84
N LEU A 222 4.21 21.86 -6.67
CA LEU A 222 4.18 23.27 -6.23
C LEU A 222 5.36 24.09 -6.78
N LYS A 223 6.42 23.44 -7.28
CA LYS A 223 7.60 24.10 -7.86
C LYS A 223 7.61 24.11 -9.39
N CYS A 224 6.57 23.56 -10.02
CA CYS A 224 6.23 23.76 -11.42
C CYS A 224 4.97 24.61 -11.52
#